data_AF-A0A0Q7JAE9-F1
#
_entry.id   AF-A0A0Q7JAE9-F1
#
_cell.length_a   1.000
_cell.length_b   1.000
_cell.length_c   1.000
_cell.angle_alpha   90.00
_cell.angle_beta   90.00
_cell.angle_gamma   90.00
#
_symmetry.space_group_name_H-M   'P 1'
#
loop_
_entity.id
_entity.type
_entity.pdbx_description
1 polymer ?
#
loop_
_entity_poly.entity_id
_entity_poly.type
_entity_poly.pdbx_seq_one_letter_code
_entity_poly.pdbx_strand_id
1 'polypeptide(L)'
;MSIFRLESFEYGPIDSRYIQSVDVIMQNLGPKTFDALIQGFHASGLFHLSLYALQKFPEPGSTITINNILTHNIPFSLQIVTNTNTTAYTAITVYAKNNGVLVAMFSQNEFLLFDPN
;
A
#
# COMPACT_ATOMS: atom_id res chain seq x y z
N MET A 1 10.68 -12.10 3.93
CA MET A 1 10.37 -10.67 3.89
C MET A 1 9.39 -10.54 2.77
N SER A 2 8.19 -10.02 3.00
CA SER A 2 7.16 -9.99 1.96
C SER A 2 7.16 -8.63 1.28
N ILE A 3 7.01 -8.61 -0.05
CA ILE A 3 6.85 -7.38 -0.82
C ILE A 3 5.50 -7.43 -1.53
N PHE A 4 4.64 -6.46 -1.26
CA PHE A 4 3.41 -6.23 -2.00
C PHE A 4 3.64 -5.04 -2.92
N ARG A 5 3.35 -5.19 -4.22
CA ARG A 5 3.42 -4.10 -5.18
C ARG A 5 2.10 -3.89 -5.92
N LEU A 6 1.61 -2.66 -5.90
CA LEU A 6 0.49 -2.20 -6.72
C LEU A 6 1.05 -1.28 -7.81
N GLU A 7 0.78 -1.59 -9.07
CA GLU A 7 1.27 -0.82 -10.21
C GLU A 7 0.10 -0.15 -10.93
N SER A 8 0.30 1.12 -11.31
CA SER A 8 -0.66 1.90 -12.05
C SER A 8 0.00 2.53 -13.26
N PHE A 9 -0.66 2.40 -14.41
CA PHE A 9 -0.20 2.87 -15.71
C PHE A 9 -1.32 3.60 -16.43
N GLU A 10 -0.97 4.44 -17.40
CA GLU A 10 -1.99 5.02 -18.29
C GLU A 10 -2.64 3.90 -19.11
N TYR A 11 -3.98 3.89 -19.19
CA TYR A 11 -4.77 2.89 -19.91
C TYR A 11 -4.59 1.43 -19.42
N GLY A 12 -3.94 1.24 -18.26
CA GLY A 12 -3.78 -0.07 -17.64
C GLY A 12 -5.01 -0.52 -16.83
N PRO A 13 -4.95 -1.72 -16.22
CA PRO A 13 -6.02 -2.20 -15.32
C PRO A 13 -6.29 -1.25 -14.15
N ILE A 14 -5.26 -0.56 -13.68
CA ILE A 14 -5.32 0.53 -12.71
C ILE A 14 -4.86 1.80 -13.44
N ASP A 15 -5.81 2.53 -14.01
CA ASP A 15 -5.52 3.72 -14.83
C ASP A 15 -5.14 4.93 -13.98
N SER A 16 -3.86 5.32 -14.03
CA SER A 16 -3.29 6.38 -13.19
C SER A 16 -3.89 7.75 -13.43
N ARG A 17 -4.43 7.99 -14.63
CA ARG A 17 -4.97 9.30 -15.02
C ARG A 17 -6.18 9.71 -14.18
N TYR A 18 -6.85 8.74 -13.55
CA TYR A 18 -8.00 8.96 -12.67
C TYR A 18 -7.64 8.87 -11.19
N ILE A 19 -6.36 8.72 -10.83
CA ILE A 19 -5.92 8.57 -9.44
C ILE A 19 -5.01 9.75 -9.10
N GLN A 20 -5.54 10.73 -8.39
CA GLN A 20 -4.81 11.90 -7.92
C GLN A 20 -4.12 11.65 -6.57
N SER A 21 -4.74 10.86 -5.72
CA SER A 21 -4.16 10.43 -4.45
C SER A 21 -4.71 9.09 -4.00
N VAL A 22 -4.01 8.46 -3.06
CA VAL A 22 -4.43 7.22 -2.42
C VAL A 22 -4.40 7.34 -0.89
N ASP A 23 -5.35 6.70 -0.23
CA ASP A 23 -5.24 6.38 1.19
C ASP A 23 -4.89 4.90 1.33
N VAL A 24 -3.94 4.57 2.20
CA VAL A 24 -3.50 3.19 2.45
C VAL A 24 -3.87 2.82 3.87
N ILE A 25 -4.68 1.79 4.02
CA ILE A 25 -4.95 1.15 5.31
C ILE A 25 -4.19 -0.17 5.33
N MET A 26 -3.44 -0.40 6.39
CA MET A 26 -2.78 -1.67 6.64
C MET A 26 -3.09 -2.16 8.03
N GLN A 27 -3.35 -3.46 8.15
CA GLN A 27 -3.65 -4.11 9.41
C GLN A 27 -2.82 -5.37 9.59
N ASN A 28 -2.23 -5.48 10.78
CA ASN A 28 -1.67 -6.71 11.30
C ASN A 28 -2.80 -7.54 11.93
N LEU A 29 -3.06 -8.71 11.35
CA LEU A 29 -4.03 -9.69 11.83
C LEU A 29 -3.36 -10.81 12.65
N GLY A 30 -2.04 -10.76 12.78
CA GLY A 30 -1.23 -11.80 13.38
C GLY A 30 -0.92 -11.58 14.87
N PRO A 31 -0.37 -12.61 15.52
CA PRO A 31 -0.04 -12.58 16.95
C PRO A 31 1.30 -11.89 17.26
N LYS A 32 2.04 -11.43 16.26
CA LYS A 32 3.38 -10.83 16.40
C LYS A 32 3.42 -9.45 15.76
N THR A 33 4.12 -8.52 16.40
CA THR A 33 4.46 -7.21 15.84
C THR A 33 5.38 -7.39 14.63
N PHE A 34 5.21 -6.54 13.61
CA PHE A 34 6.12 -6.46 12.47
C PHE A 34 6.23 -5.02 11.98
N ASP A 35 7.29 -4.74 11.23
CA ASP A 35 7.49 -3.43 10.59
C ASP A 35 7.09 -3.48 9.12
N ALA A 36 6.48 -2.40 8.64
CA ALA A 36 6.13 -2.19 7.25
C ALA A 36 6.72 -0.88 6.73
N LEU A 37 7.53 -0.99 5.67
CA LEU A 37 8.03 0.12 4.89
C LEU A 37 7.11 0.34 3.68
N ILE A 38 6.54 1.53 3.55
CA ILE A 38 5.67 1.92 2.44
C ILE A 38 6.41 2.94 1.58
N GLN A 39 6.47 2.66 0.27
CA GLN A 39 7.21 3.42 -0.71
C GLN A 39 6.34 3.71 -1.91
N GLY A 40 6.31 4.97 -2.35
CA GLY A 40 5.69 5.39 -3.60
C GLY A 40 6.77 5.78 -4.60
N PHE A 41 6.71 5.23 -5.80
CA PHE A 41 7.62 5.54 -6.91
C PHE A 41 6.86 6.07 -8.12
N HIS A 42 7.43 7.10 -8.76
CA HIS A 42 7.12 7.54 -10.12
C HIS A 42 8.36 7.32 -11.00
N ALA A 43 8.25 7.60 -12.30
CA ALA A 43 9.40 7.56 -13.21
C ALA A 43 10.55 8.51 -12.79
N SER A 44 10.25 9.59 -12.06
CA SER A 44 11.24 10.54 -11.51
C SER A 44 11.90 10.07 -10.21
N GLY A 45 11.44 8.97 -9.61
CA GLY A 45 12.00 8.42 -8.38
C GLY A 45 10.97 8.27 -7.25
N LEU A 46 11.49 8.21 -6.02
CA LEU A 46 10.72 8.03 -4.79
C LEU A 46 9.96 9.33 -4.44
N PHE A 47 8.63 9.25 -4.31
CA PHE A 47 7.79 10.39 -3.92
C PHE A 47 7.14 10.22 -2.54
N HIS A 48 7.11 9.00 -2.02
CA HIS A 48 6.60 8.71 -0.68
C HIS A 48 7.49 7.67 0.01
N LEU A 49 7.80 7.90 1.29
CA LEU A 49 8.54 6.97 2.14
C LEU A 49 8.02 7.07 3.56
N SER A 50 7.60 5.95 4.12
CA SER A 50 7.18 5.87 5.51
C SER A 50 7.47 4.48 6.08
N LEU A 51 7.78 4.42 7.37
CA LEU A 51 8.06 3.18 8.10
C LEU A 51 7.17 3.15 9.34
N TYR A 52 6.46 2.05 9.53
CA TYR A 52 5.56 1.86 10.67
C TYR A 52 5.82 0.53 11.35
N ALA A 53 5.79 0.54 12.68
CA ALA A 53 5.70 -0.67 13.48
C ALA A 53 4.21 -1.00 13.72
N LEU A 54 3.73 -2.11 13.16
CA LEU A 54 2.38 -2.60 13.39
C LEU A 54 2.36 -3.54 14.59
N GLN A 55 1.66 -3.13 15.65
CA GLN A 55 1.47 -3.97 16.84
C GLN A 55 0.69 -5.24 16.51
N LYS A 56 0.87 -6.28 17.30
CA LYS A 56 0.10 -7.53 17.16
C LYS A 56 -1.40 -7.29 17.37
N PHE A 57 -2.25 -8.08 16.75
CA PHE A 57 -3.69 -8.01 16.98
C PHE A 57 -4.05 -8.57 18.38
N PRO A 58 -5.00 -7.96 19.12
CA PRO A 58 -5.79 -6.75 18.83
C PRO A 58 -5.24 -5.48 19.49
N GLU A 59 -3.93 -5.36 19.71
CA GLU A 59 -3.36 -4.21 20.42
C GLU A 59 -3.54 -2.90 19.61
N PRO A 60 -3.66 -1.74 20.29
CA PRO A 60 -3.63 -0.44 19.64
C PRO A 60 -2.38 -0.30 18.77
N GLY A 61 -2.54 0.21 17.54
CA GLY A 61 -1.45 0.28 16.55
C GLY A 61 -1.28 -0.98 15.70
N SER A 62 -2.17 -1.98 15.83
CA SER A 62 -2.27 -3.08 14.86
C SER A 62 -2.85 -2.65 13.51
N THR A 63 -3.45 -1.46 13.43
CA THR A 63 -3.92 -0.85 12.18
C THR A 63 -3.26 0.51 12.00
N ILE A 64 -2.82 0.80 10.79
CA ILE A 64 -2.32 2.12 10.38
C ILE A 64 -3.13 2.62 9.19
N THR A 65 -3.27 3.94 9.12
CA THR A 65 -3.90 4.63 7.99
C THR A 65 -2.98 5.75 7.54
N ILE A 66 -2.60 5.73 6.27
CA ILE A 66 -1.79 6.75 5.61
C ILE A 66 -2.71 7.46 4.63
N ASN A 67 -3.01 8.73 4.90
CA ASN A 67 -3.94 9.48 4.09
C ASN A 67 -3.21 10.33 3.04
N ASN A 68 -3.83 10.45 1.88
CA ASN A 68 -3.54 11.41 0.84
C ASN A 68 -2.10 11.34 0.32
N ILE A 69 -1.62 10.13 0.04
CA ILE A 69 -0.40 9.92 -0.73
C ILE A 69 -0.67 10.44 -2.15
N LEU A 70 -0.08 11.58 -2.50
CA LEU A 70 -0.32 12.25 -3.78
C LEU A 70 0.40 11.50 -4.91
N THR A 71 -0.38 11.07 -5.90
CA THR A 71 0.12 10.41 -7.12
C THR A 71 0.08 11.34 -8.33
N HIS A 72 -0.56 12.52 -8.21
CA HIS A 72 -0.61 13.57 -9.23
C HIS A 72 -1.11 13.11 -10.61
N ASN A 73 -1.98 12.11 -10.65
CA ASN A 73 -2.54 11.55 -11.89
C ASN A 73 -1.49 10.99 -12.86
N ILE A 74 -0.28 10.66 -12.37
CA ILE A 74 0.81 10.08 -13.16
C ILE A 74 1.04 8.61 -12.78
N PRO A 75 1.58 7.78 -13.69
CA PRO A 75 1.91 6.38 -13.40
C PRO A 75 2.75 6.22 -12.14
N PHE A 76 2.42 5.23 -11.32
CA PHE A 76 3.07 5.01 -10.04
C PHE A 76 3.15 3.54 -9.65
N SER A 77 4.11 3.24 -8.78
CA SER A 77 4.22 1.97 -8.08
C SER A 77 4.16 2.22 -6.58
N LEU A 78 3.18 1.64 -5.90
CA LEU A 78 3.12 1.60 -4.45
C LEU A 78 3.68 0.25 -3.98
N GLN A 79 4.80 0.30 -3.25
CA GLN A 79 5.47 -0.86 -2.72
C GLN A 79 5.38 -0.87 -1.19
N ILE A 80 4.99 -2.02 -0.65
CA ILE A 80 4.92 -2.29 0.78
C ILE A 80 5.89 -3.44 1.06
N VAL A 81 6.87 -3.22 1.93
CA VAL A 81 7.85 -4.22 2.33
C VAL A 81 7.69 -4.50 3.82
N THR A 82 7.48 -5.76 4.19
CA THR A 82 7.36 -6.17 5.59
C THR A 82 8.56 -7.01 6.03
N ASN A 83 8.99 -6.85 7.28
CA ASN A 83 10.05 -7.68 7.87
C ASN A 83 9.55 -9.07 8.31
N THR A 84 8.36 -9.48 7.86
CA THR A 84 7.78 -10.83 8.06
C THR A 84 7.58 -11.54 6.73
N ASN A 85 7.57 -12.87 6.74
CA ASN A 85 7.26 -13.72 5.57
C ASN A 85 5.79 -14.14 5.57
N THR A 86 5.03 -13.84 6.63
CA THR A 86 3.66 -14.32 6.77
C THR A 86 2.66 -13.32 6.19
N THR A 87 2.46 -13.40 4.88
CA THR A 87 1.54 -12.53 4.12
C THR A 87 0.07 -12.65 4.56
N ALA A 88 -0.33 -13.83 5.05
CA ALA A 88 -1.68 -14.10 5.54
C ALA A 88 -2.09 -13.24 6.75
N TYR A 89 -1.13 -12.62 7.44
CA TYR A 89 -1.40 -11.73 8.58
C TYR A 89 -1.33 -10.24 8.23
N THR A 90 -1.14 -9.91 6.95
CA THR A 90 -1.06 -8.53 6.49
C THR A 90 -2.26 -8.23 5.60
N ALA A 91 -3.25 -7.49 6.11
CA ALA A 91 -4.33 -6.97 5.29
C ALA A 91 -3.98 -5.57 4.79
N ILE A 92 -4.25 -5.32 3.51
CA ILE A 92 -3.96 -4.05 2.84
C ILE A 92 -5.22 -3.62 2.09
N THR A 93 -5.61 -2.36 2.27
CA THR A 93 -6.66 -1.71 1.48
C THR A 93 -6.15 -0.37 0.99
N VAL A 94 -6.32 -0.09 -0.30
CA VAL A 94 -5.96 1.18 -0.92
C VAL A 94 -7.22 1.84 -1.46
N TYR A 95 -7.54 3.03 -0.98
CA TYR A 95 -8.62 3.87 -1.50
C TYR A 95 -8.05 4.87 -2.48
N ALA A 96 -8.34 4.71 -3.76
CA ALA A 96 -7.90 5.64 -4.80
C ALA A 96 -8.91 6.77 -4.98
N LYS A 97 -8.40 7.99 -5.05
CA LYS A 97 -9.22 9.21 -5.09
C LYS A 97 -8.85 10.10 -6.26
N ASN A 98 -9.85 10.81 -6.79
CA ASN A 98 -9.69 11.89 -7.74
C ASN A 98 -10.39 13.13 -7.21
N ASN A 99 -9.67 14.24 -7.02
CA ASN A 99 -10.19 15.46 -6.40
C ASN A 99 -10.93 15.19 -5.07
N GLY A 100 -10.37 14.28 -4.26
CA GLY A 100 -10.93 13.87 -2.98
C GLY A 100 -12.10 12.86 -3.05
N VAL A 101 -12.63 12.57 -4.24
CA VAL A 101 -13.72 11.60 -4.43
C VAL A 101 -13.14 10.21 -4.62
N LEU A 102 -13.66 9.22 -3.89
CA LEU A 102 -13.30 7.80 -4.05
C LEU A 102 -13.70 7.31 -5.45
N VAL A 103 -12.73 6.81 -6.22
CA VAL A 103 -12.95 6.28 -7.58
C VAL A 103 -12.73 4.77 -7.67
N ALA A 104 -11.90 4.20 -6.80
CA ALA A 104 -11.65 2.76 -6.74
C ALA A 104 -11.15 2.34 -5.36
N MET A 105 -11.32 1.07 -5.05
CA MET A 105 -10.76 0.42 -3.85
C MET A 105 -10.02 -0.84 -4.27
N PHE A 106 -8.79 -1.00 -3.80
CA PHE A 106 -7.96 -2.18 -4.03
C PHE A 106 -7.70 -2.87 -2.70
N SER A 107 -7.80 -4.18 -2.68
CA SER A 107 -7.43 -5.03 -1.57
C SER A 107 -6.03 -5.61 -1.78
N GLN A 108 -5.58 -6.46 -0.86
CA GLN A 108 -4.35 -7.22 -1.00
C GLN A 108 -4.31 -8.08 -2.29
N ASN A 109 -5.46 -8.52 -2.81
CA ASN A 109 -5.53 -9.40 -3.97
C ASN A 109 -5.08 -8.73 -5.27
N GLU A 110 -5.16 -7.41 -5.35
CA GLU A 110 -4.72 -6.63 -6.51
C GLU A 110 -3.21 -6.35 -6.49
N PHE A 111 -2.48 -6.76 -5.44
CA PHE A 111 -1.04 -6.60 -5.36
C PHE A 111 -0.31 -7.79 -5.96
N LEU A 112 0.76 -7.49 -6.71
CA LEU A 112 1.79 -8.47 -7.02
C LEU A 112 2.54 -8.79 -5.72
N LEU A 113 2.54 -10.06 -5.34
CA LEU A 113 3.25 -10.56 -4.17
C LEU A 113 4.61 -11.15 -4.57
N PHE A 114 5.67 -10.65 -3.94
CA PHE A 114 7.00 -11.25 -4.01
C PHE A 114 7.36 -11.74 -2.61
N ASP A 115 7.37 -13.07 -2.44
CA ASP A 115 7.82 -13.74 -1.22
C ASP A 115 9.08 -14.55 -1.56
N PRO A 116 10.23 -14.29 -0.92
CA PRO A 116 11.35 -15.19 -0.98
C PRO A 116 10.99 -16.44 -0.17
N ASN A 117 10.56 -17.49 -0.86
CA ASN A 117 10.42 -18.85 -0.30
C ASN A 117 11.67 -19.23 0.51
#